data_AF-A0A9X0QFE2-F1
#
_entry.id   AF-A0A9X0QFE2-F1
#
_cell.length_a   1.000
_cell.length_b   1.000
_cell.length_c   1.000
_cell.angle_alpha   90.00
_cell.angle_beta   90.00
_cell.angle_gamma   90.00
#
_symmetry.space_group_name_H-M   'P 1'
#
loop_
_entity.id
_entity.type
_entity.pdbx_description
1 polymer ?
#
loop_
_entity_poly.entity_id
_entity_poly.type
_entity_poly.pdbx_seq_one_letter_code
_entity_poly.pdbx_strand_id
1 'polypeptide(L)'
;MNYRQTFPHNVAIYPYPRFQYYSGGKKQELDARKYLVREGDLGIEFELGKYFEPTIQYQYGDRTFEGGGKPSNRQKGSLLRLQLQFNY
;
A
#
# COMPACT_ATOMS: atom_id res chain seq x y z
N MET A 1 6.99 -11.40 -9.70
CA MET A 1 8.25 -11.22 -10.45
C MET A 1 8.84 -9.88 -10.02
N ASN A 2 9.94 -9.87 -9.29
CA ASN A 2 10.66 -8.65 -8.92
C ASN A 2 11.72 -8.36 -9.98
N TYR A 3 11.70 -7.16 -10.57
CA TYR A 3 12.66 -6.72 -11.58
C TYR A 3 13.78 -5.94 -10.87
N ARG A 4 15.01 -6.46 -10.92
CA ARG A 4 16.18 -5.82 -10.32
C ARG A 4 16.99 -5.17 -11.43
N GLN A 5 17.13 -3.85 -11.38
CA GLN A 5 18.03 -3.12 -12.27
C GLN A 5 19.23 -2.61 -11.49
N THR A 6 20.40 -3.17 -11.77
CA THR A 6 21.69 -2.78 -11.16
C THR A 6 22.42 -1.80 -12.05
N PHE A 7 22.78 -0.63 -11.50
CA PHE A 7 23.66 0.35 -12.15
C PHE A 7 25.11 0.13 -11.69
N PRO A 8 26.12 0.54 -12.48
CA PRO A 8 27.54 0.27 -12.20
C PRO A 8 28.10 0.92 -10.90
N HIS A 9 27.31 1.72 -10.18
CA HIS A 9 27.71 2.47 -8.97
C HIS A 9 27.19 1.89 -7.64
N ASN A 10 26.97 0.57 -7.53
CA ASN A 10 26.35 -0.08 -6.35
C ASN A 10 24.95 0.47 -6.01
N VAL A 11 24.21 0.91 -7.03
CA VAL A 11 22.84 1.37 -6.90
C VAL A 11 21.92 0.32 -7.49
N ALA A 12 21.00 -0.20 -6.67
CA ALA A 12 19.93 -1.06 -7.12
C ALA A 12 18.57 -0.39 -6.87
N ILE A 13 17.64 -0.61 -7.79
CA ILE A 13 16.27 -0.10 -7.71
C ILE A 13 15.30 -1.28 -7.77
N TYR A 14 14.34 -1.30 -6.85
CA TYR A 14 13.33 -2.33 -6.72
C TYR A 14 11.93 -1.69 -6.79
N PRO A 15 11.35 -1.56 -8.01
CA PRO A 15 9.95 -1.16 -8.14
C PRO A 15 9.05 -2.33 -7.75
N TYR A 16 8.03 -2.06 -6.95
CA TYR A 16 7.03 -3.06 -6.57
C TYR A 16 5.60 -2.51 -6.60
N PRO A 17 4.68 -3.18 -7.31
CA PRO A 17 3.25 -2.97 -7.13
C PRO A 17 2.71 -3.88 -6.03
N ARG A 18 1.83 -3.36 -5.18
CA ARG A 18 1.05 -4.14 -4.21
C ARG A 18 -0.42 -3.81 -4.37
N PHE A 19 -1.25 -4.83 -4.53
CA PHE A 19 -2.70 -4.66 -4.59
C PHE A 19 -3.34 -5.51 -3.51
N GLN A 20 -4.26 -4.92 -2.75
CA GLN A 20 -5.01 -5.59 -1.71
C GLN A 20 -6.51 -5.40 -1.97
N TYR A 21 -7.21 -6.53 -2.09
CA TYR A 21 -8.66 -6.57 -2.24
C TYR A 21 -9.24 -7.38 -1.10
N TYR A 22 -10.15 -6.78 -0.36
CA TYR A 22 -10.89 -7.46 0.69
C TYR A 22 -12.38 -7.20 0.54
N SER A 23 -13.16 -8.28 0.51
CA SER A 23 -14.61 -8.24 0.47
C SER A 23 -15.14 -9.23 1.49
N GLY A 24 -15.75 -8.71 2.55
CA GLY A 24 -16.23 -9.56 3.64
C GLY A 24 -17.18 -8.83 4.59
N GLY A 25 -18.03 -9.60 5.26
CA GLY A 25 -18.90 -9.12 6.33
C GLY A 25 -18.27 -9.43 7.68
N LYS A 26 -18.13 -8.43 8.57
CA LYS A 26 -17.60 -8.64 9.91
C LYS A 26 -18.73 -9.18 10.80
N LYS A 27 -18.77 -10.51 11.02
CA LYS A 27 -19.80 -11.19 11.83
C LYS A 27 -19.86 -10.75 13.31
N GLN A 28 -18.85 -10.02 13.79
CA GLN A 28 -18.77 -9.51 15.17
C GLN A 28 -19.39 -8.13 15.37
N GLU A 29 -19.97 -7.49 14.35
CA GLU A 29 -20.74 -6.27 14.52
C GLU A 29 -22.25 -6.53 14.45
N LEU A 30 -23.03 -5.68 15.16
CA LEU A 30 -24.48 -5.76 15.37
C LEU A 30 -25.34 -5.88 14.10
N ASP A 31 -24.79 -5.50 12.95
CA ASP A 31 -25.44 -5.53 11.66
C ASP A 31 -24.33 -5.94 10.68
N ALA A 32 -24.52 -7.01 9.90
CA ALA A 32 -23.48 -7.67 9.11
C ALA A 32 -22.96 -6.77 7.97
N ARG A 33 -22.26 -5.70 8.36
CA ARG A 33 -21.81 -4.63 7.49
C ARG A 33 -20.90 -5.21 6.44
N LYS A 34 -21.19 -4.88 5.18
CA LYS A 34 -20.36 -5.29 4.05
C LYS A 34 -19.19 -4.32 3.97
N TYR A 35 -17.99 -4.86 4.16
CA TYR A 35 -16.74 -4.15 4.00
C TYR A 35 -16.18 -4.49 2.62
N LEU A 36 -16.04 -3.47 1.78
CA LEU A 36 -15.31 -3.56 0.52
C LEU A 36 -14.10 -2.64 0.62
N VAL A 37 -12.91 -3.23 0.73
CA VAL A 37 -11.65 -2.50 0.79
C VAL A 37 -10.86 -2.82 -0.47
N ARG A 38 -10.49 -1.78 -1.20
CA ARG A 38 -9.64 -1.87 -2.39
C ARG A 38 -8.48 -0.92 -2.18
N GLU A 39 -7.28 -1.47 -2.11
CA GLU A 39 -6.05 -0.73 -1.90
C GLU A 39 -5.07 -1.09 -2.99
N GLY A 40 -4.47 -0.06 -3.59
CA GLY A 40 -3.46 -0.19 -4.63
C GLY A 40 -2.27 0.67 -4.26
N ASP A 41 -1.10 0.06 -4.18
CA ASP A 41 0.13 0.69 -3.77
C ASP A 41 1.18 0.49 -4.86
N LEU A 42 1.94 1.56 -5.11
CA LEU A 42 3.09 1.56 -5.99
C LEU A 42 4.28 2.06 -5.19
N GLY A 43 5.29 1.21 -5.06
CA GLY A 43 6.51 1.50 -4.32
C GLY A 43 7.75 1.42 -5.20
N ILE A 44 8.76 2.19 -4.84
CA ILE A 44 10.11 2.09 -5.38
C ILE A 44 11.07 2.14 -4.19
N GLU A 45 11.88 1.10 -4.07
CA GLU A 45 12.97 1.03 -3.10
C GLU A 45 14.28 1.26 -3.81
N PHE A 46 15.14 2.05 -3.20
CA PHE A 46 16.50 2.31 -3.67
C PHE A 46 17.46 1.70 -2.66
N GLU A 47 18.46 0.99 -3.14
CA GLU A 47 19.58 0.49 -2.35
C GLU A 47 20.82 1.25 -2.83
N LEU A 48 21.20 2.29 -2.08
CA LEU A 48 22.34 3.15 -2.36
C LEU A 48 23.53 2.65 -1.55
N GLY A 49 24.20 1.60 -2.04
CA GLY A 49 25.21 0.86 -1.28
C GLY A 49 24.62 0.08 -0.10
N LYS A 50 25.46 -0.35 0.85
CA LYS A 50 25.03 -1.20 1.99
C LYS A 50 24.33 -0.46 3.12
N TYR A 51 24.41 0.87 3.15
CA TYR A 51 24.11 1.65 4.36
C TYR A 51 22.87 2.53 4.21
N PHE A 52 22.34 2.70 3.01
CA PHE A 52 21.28 3.69 2.77
C PHE A 52 20.21 3.18 1.82
N GLU A 53 18.97 3.16 2.32
CA GLU A 53 17.82 2.60 1.62
C GLU A 53 16.63 3.57 1.64
N PRO A 54 16.56 4.54 0.70
CA PRO A 54 15.37 5.34 0.49
C PRO A 54 14.22 4.51 -0.09
N THR A 55 13.00 4.75 0.38
CA THR A 55 11.78 4.14 -0.14
C THR A 55 10.73 5.21 -0.39
N ILE A 56 10.13 5.17 -1.58
CA ILE A 56 9.01 6.03 -1.98
C ILE A 56 7.82 5.12 -2.25
N GLN A 57 6.66 5.42 -1.66
CA GLN A 57 5.45 4.64 -1.86
C GLN A 57 4.23 5.54 -2.00
N TYR A 58 3.46 5.32 -3.05
CA TYR A 58 2.16 5.93 -3.27
C TYR A 58 1.07 4.89 -3.01
N GLN A 59 0.19 5.14 -2.05
CA GLN A 59 -0.94 4.29 -1.70
C GLN A 59 -2.23 4.98 -2.09
N TYR A 60 -3.15 4.23 -2.70
CA TYR A 60 -4.51 4.67 -2.98
C TYR A 60 -5.49 3.66 -2.40
N GLY A 61 -6.42 4.14 -1.57
CA GLY A 61 -7.42 3.33 -0.91
C GLY A 61 -8.83 3.80 -1.21
N ASP A 62 -9.71 2.85 -1.53
CA ASP A 62 -11.16 3.02 -1.62
C ASP A 62 -11.83 2.01 -0.70
N ARG A 63 -12.47 2.51 0.35
CA ARG A 63 -13.12 1.71 1.38
C ARG A 63 -14.60 2.05 1.40
N THR A 64 -15.45 1.09 1.05
CA THR A 64 -16.90 1.21 1.16
C THR A 64 -17.39 0.41 2.36
N PHE A 65 -18.14 1.08 3.23
CA PHE A 65 -18.82 0.50 4.38
C PHE A 65 -20.32 0.62 4.15
N GLU A 66 -21.00 -0.49 3.92
CA GLU A 66 -22.46 -0.54 3.76
C GLU A 66 -23.06 -1.16 5.03
N GLY A 67 -23.95 -0.42 5.71
CA GLY A 67 -24.71 -0.87 6.89
C GLY A 67 -26.07 -0.20 7.02
N GLY A 68 -26.98 -0.76 7.83
CA GLY A 68 -28.38 -0.33 7.90
C GLY A 68 -28.59 1.15 8.29
N GLY A 69 -27.70 1.73 9.11
CA GLY A 69 -27.78 3.15 9.52
C GLY A 69 -27.07 4.16 8.61
N LYS A 70 -26.20 3.70 7.70
CA LYS A 70 -25.49 4.54 6.72
C LYS A 70 -25.35 3.74 5.41
N PRO A 71 -26.35 3.81 4.53
CA PRO A 71 -26.40 2.97 3.32
C PRO A 71 -25.32 3.32 2.29
N SER A 72 -24.65 4.47 2.40
CA SER A 72 -23.55 4.86 1.52
C SER A 72 -22.47 5.57 2.32
N ASN A 73 -21.42 4.85 2.72
CA ASN A 73 -20.21 5.42 3.30
C ASN A 73 -18.99 4.93 2.53
N ARG A 74 -18.68 5.62 1.43
CA ARG A 74 -17.49 5.38 0.61
C ARG A 74 -16.43 6.40 0.97
N GLN A 75 -15.29 5.91 1.44
CA GLN A 75 -14.14 6.71 1.82
C GLN A 75 -13.01 6.44 0.84
N LYS A 76 -12.55 7.50 0.18
CA LYS A 76 -11.40 7.46 -0.72
C LYS A 76 -10.28 8.29 -0.14
N GLY A 77 -9.06 7.80 -0.25
CA GLY A 77 -7.87 8.50 0.20
C GLY A 77 -6.65 8.06 -0.58
N SER A 78 -5.68 8.96 -0.67
CA SER A 78 -4.35 8.66 -1.17
C SER A 78 -3.31 9.12 -0.17
N LEU A 79 -2.24 8.35 -0.03
CA LEU A 79 -1.12 8.66 0.85
C LEU A 79 0.19 8.52 0.07
N LEU A 80 1.01 9.58 0.10
CA LEU A 80 2.40 9.50 -0.33
C LEU A 80 3.27 9.29 0.91
N ARG A 81 4.10 8.25 0.88
CA ARG A 81 5.05 7.91 1.95
C ARG A 81 6.46 8.03 1.40
N LEU A 82 7.31 8.74 2.14
CA LEU A 82 8.75 8.80 1.95
C LEU A 82 9.39 8.23 3.20
N GLN A 83 10.29 7.27 3.04
CA GLN A 83 11.01 6.63 4.14
C GLN A 83 12.50 6.59 3.80
N LEU A 84 13.34 6.79 4.82
CA LEU A 84 14.79 6.68 4.74
C LEU A 84 15.24 5.69 5.80
N GLN A 85 15.92 4.63 5.38
CA GLN A 85 16.52 3.66 6.29
C GLN A 85 18.05 3.74 6.20
N PHE A 86 18.68 3.72 7.38
CA PHE A 86 20.13 3.69 7.52
C PHE A 86 20.52 2.38 8.21
N ASN A 87 21.40 1.62 7.58
CA ASN A 87 21.96 0.38 8.13
C ASN A 87 23.39 0.68 8.62
N TYR A 88 23.80 0.16 9.79
CA TYR A 88 25.14 0.34 10.39
C TYR A 88 25.86 -0.99 10.56
#